data_AF-A0A444USN9-F1
#
_entry.id   AF-A0A444USN9-F1
#
_cell.length_a   1.000
_cell.length_b   1.000
_cell.length_c   1.000
_cell.angle_alpha   90.00
_cell.angle_beta   90.00
_cell.angle_gamma   90.00
#
_symmetry.space_group_name_H-M   'P 1'
#
loop_
_entity.id
_entity.type
_entity.pdbx_description
1 polymer ?
#
loop_
_entity_poly.entity_id
_entity_poly.type
_entity_poly.pdbx_seq_one_letter_code
_entity_poly.pdbx_strand_id
1 'polypeptide(L)'
;MSLQLLTAVGAVAGTVCSLLAEGVGEAATAWILPFTAGGFIYIATVSVIPELLHDSKPVQSLLEILALLFGVAMMVLIAEYE
;
A
#
# COMPACT_ATOMS: atom_id res chain seq x y z
N MET A 1 16.29 12.75 -0.46
CA MET A 1 15.31 13.77 -0.90
C MET A 1 14.73 13.46 -2.29
N SER A 2 15.56 13.30 -3.32
CA SER A 2 15.10 13.20 -4.72
C SER A 2 14.19 12.00 -5.03
N LEU A 3 14.34 10.85 -4.33
CA LEU A 3 13.49 9.67 -4.53
C LEU A 3 12.04 9.87 -4.04
N GLN A 4 11.85 10.62 -2.95
CA GLN A 4 10.51 10.95 -2.45
C GLN A 4 9.81 11.95 -3.38
N LEU A 5 10.56 12.91 -3.94
CA LEU A 5 10.02 13.81 -4.95
C LEU A 5 9.56 13.04 -6.20
N LEU A 6 10.35 12.07 -6.66
CA LEU A 6 10.02 11.26 -7.83
C LEU A 6 8.73 10.44 -7.63
N THR A 7 8.58 9.80 -6.47
CA THR A 7 7.36 9.05 -6.15
C THR A 7 6.13 9.95 -6.02
N ALA A 8 6.29 11.15 -5.45
CA ALA A 8 5.22 12.15 -5.38
C ALA A 8 4.80 12.65 -6.78
N VAL A 9 5.76 12.96 -7.66
CA VAL A 9 5.47 13.36 -9.05
C VAL A 9 4.78 12.22 -9.81
N GLY A 10 5.20 10.98 -9.60
CA GLY A 10 4.53 9.80 -10.17
C GLY A 10 3.07 9.67 -9.74
N ALA A 11 2.77 9.91 -8.46
CA ALA A 11 1.39 9.87 -7.94
C ALA A 11 0.50 10.97 -8.55
N VAL A 12 1.03 12.19 -8.66
CA VAL A 12 0.31 13.31 -9.30
C VAL A 12 0.07 13.02 -10.77
N ALA A 13 1.08 12.54 -11.49
CA ALA A 13 0.94 12.17 -12.91
C ALA A 13 -0.11 11.06 -13.11
N GLY A 14 -0.10 10.01 -12.28
CA GLY A 14 -1.10 8.95 -12.31
C GLY A 14 -2.53 9.46 -12.10
N THR A 15 -2.71 10.40 -11.15
CA THR A 15 -4.00 11.05 -10.88
C THR A 15 -4.47 11.87 -12.09
N VAL A 16 -3.60 12.67 -12.69
CA VAL A 16 -3.91 13.45 -13.90
C VAL A 16 -4.30 12.53 -15.06
N CYS A 17 -3.53 11.47 -15.31
CA CYS A 17 -3.84 10.48 -16.35
C CYS A 17 -5.20 9.79 -16.11
N SER A 18 -5.51 9.44 -14.86
CA SER A 18 -6.80 8.83 -14.48
C SER A 18 -7.99 9.75 -14.78
N LEU A 19 -7.88 11.04 -14.42
CA LEU A 19 -8.92 12.04 -14.67
C LEU A 19 -9.12 12.31 -16.17
N LEU A 20 -8.04 12.29 -16.97
CA LEU A 20 -8.11 12.48 -18.42
C LEU A 20 -8.70 11.26 -19.15
N ALA A 21 -8.62 10.06 -18.57
CA ALA A 21 -9.14 8.81 -19.12
C ALA A 21 -10.63 8.57 -18.81
N GLU A 22 -11.39 9.64 -18.61
CA GLU A 22 -12.80 9.64 -18.24
C GLU A 22 -13.62 8.72 -19.18
N GLY A 23 -14.40 7.80 -18.59
CA GLY A 23 -15.22 6.82 -19.34
C GLY A 23 -14.65 5.41 -19.48
N VAL A 24 -13.36 5.16 -19.17
CA VAL A 24 -12.76 3.81 -19.11
C VAL A 24 -12.80 3.22 -17.69
N GLY A 25 -13.44 3.94 -16.74
CA GLY A 25 -13.38 3.72 -15.29
C GLY A 25 -13.47 2.26 -14.84
N GLU A 26 -14.56 1.55 -15.17
CA GLU A 26 -14.76 0.17 -14.69
C GLU A 26 -13.70 -0.81 -15.22
N ALA A 27 -13.39 -0.74 -16.51
CA ALA A 27 -12.39 -1.61 -17.14
C ALA A 27 -10.97 -1.31 -16.63
N ALA A 28 -10.64 -0.03 -16.44
CA ALA A 28 -9.37 0.39 -15.87
C ALA A 28 -9.25 -0.04 -14.40
N THR A 29 -10.28 0.17 -13.58
CA THR A 29 -10.27 -0.24 -12.18
C THR A 29 -10.15 -1.75 -12.03
N ALA A 30 -10.78 -2.54 -12.91
CA ALA A 30 -10.72 -4.00 -12.86
C ALA A 30 -9.29 -4.57 -13.02
N TRP A 31 -8.39 -3.85 -13.68
CA TRP A 31 -7.00 -4.26 -13.86
C TRP A 31 -6.03 -3.53 -12.93
N ILE A 32 -6.25 -2.24 -12.69
CA ILE A 32 -5.37 -1.40 -11.87
C ILE A 32 -5.47 -1.80 -10.40
N LEU A 33 -6.66 -2.08 -9.86
CA LEU A 33 -6.81 -2.52 -8.46
C LEU A 33 -6.03 -3.80 -8.16
N PRO A 34 -6.22 -4.93 -8.87
CA PRO A 34 -5.50 -6.16 -8.54
C PRO A 34 -3.99 -6.02 -8.79
N PHE A 35 -3.57 -5.25 -9.80
CA PHE A 35 -2.15 -4.97 -10.03
C PHE A 35 -1.51 -4.21 -8.86
N THR A 36 -2.14 -3.13 -8.43
CA THR A 36 -1.64 -2.29 -7.32
C THR A 36 -1.72 -3.01 -5.97
N ALA A 37 -2.85 -3.68 -5.69
CA ALA A 37 -3.01 -4.49 -4.48
C ALA A 37 -1.97 -5.62 -4.41
N GLY A 38 -1.74 -6.33 -5.52
CA GLY A 38 -0.71 -7.36 -5.61
C GLY A 38 0.69 -6.81 -5.36
N GLY A 39 1.02 -5.64 -5.92
CA GLY A 39 2.29 -4.95 -5.67
C GLY A 39 2.48 -4.58 -4.18
N PHE A 40 1.46 -4.04 -3.53
CA PHE A 40 1.53 -3.73 -2.09
C PHE A 40 1.64 -4.97 -1.22
N ILE A 41 0.92 -6.04 -1.53
CA ILE A 41 1.04 -7.33 -0.84
C ILE A 41 2.45 -7.91 -1.00
N TYR A 42 3.04 -7.82 -2.20
CA TYR A 42 4.41 -8.27 -2.44
C TYR A 42 5.42 -7.47 -1.61
N ILE A 43 5.33 -6.14 -1.61
CA ILE A 43 6.21 -5.27 -0.80
C ILE A 43 6.05 -5.61 0.70
N ALA A 44 4.82 -5.75 1.18
CA ALA A 44 4.54 -6.05 2.58
C ALA A 44 5.12 -7.42 3.00
N THR A 45 4.96 -8.46 2.18
CA THR A 45 5.33 -9.83 2.54
C THR A 45 6.78 -10.20 2.25
N VAL A 46 7.37 -9.67 1.19
CA VAL A 46 8.72 -10.06 0.73
C VAL A 46 9.78 -9.06 1.16
N SER A 47 9.42 -7.80 1.38
CA SER A 47 10.36 -6.77 1.82
C SER A 47 10.14 -6.40 3.29
N VAL A 48 8.95 -5.93 3.65
CA VAL A 48 8.71 -5.34 4.98
C VAL A 48 8.67 -6.38 6.10
N ILE A 49 7.89 -7.47 5.95
CA ILE A 49 7.80 -8.51 6.99
C ILE A 49 9.17 -9.12 7.33
N PRO A 50 10.00 -9.54 6.34
CA PRO A 50 11.32 -10.09 6.63
C PRO A 50 12.25 -9.08 7.30
N GLU A 51 12.20 -7.80 6.87
CA GLU A 51 13.03 -6.73 7.45
C GLU A 51 12.62 -6.40 8.89
N LEU A 52 11.33 -6.45 9.22
CA LEU A 52 10.84 -6.30 10.60
C LEU A 52 11.28 -7.45 11.51
N LEU A 53 11.25 -8.69 11.00
CA LEU A 53 11.58 -9.88 11.78
C LEU A 53 13.09 -10.18 11.85
N HIS A 54 13.91 -9.51 11.05
CA HIS A 54 15.36 -9.70 11.04
C HIS A 54 15.98 -9.19 12.35
N ASP A 55 16.70 -10.06 13.07
CA ASP A 55 17.30 -9.80 14.40
C ASP A 55 16.32 -9.40 15.53
N SER A 56 15.02 -9.63 15.35
CA SER A 56 14.00 -9.26 16.34
C SER A 56 13.86 -10.26 17.49
N LYS A 57 13.76 -9.75 18.73
CA LYS A 57 13.42 -10.55 19.92
C LYS A 57 11.97 -11.05 19.82
N PRO A 58 11.62 -12.22 20.40
CA PRO A 58 10.27 -12.78 20.28
C PRO A 58 9.16 -11.84 20.78
N VAL A 59 9.42 -11.06 21.82
CA VAL A 59 8.47 -10.06 22.34
C VAL A 59 8.34 -8.85 21.41
N GLN A 60 9.44 -8.42 20.79
CA GLN A 60 9.43 -7.31 19.84
C GLN A 60 8.68 -7.68 18.56
N SER A 61 8.95 -8.87 18.01
CA SER A 61 8.22 -9.40 16.86
C SER A 61 6.71 -9.51 17.12
N LEU A 62 6.31 -9.92 18.32
CA LEU A 62 4.89 -9.92 18.71
C LEU A 62 4.28 -8.52 18.69
N LEU A 63 4.98 -7.51 19.22
CA LEU A 63 4.51 -6.12 19.20
C LEU A 63 4.44 -5.55 17.78
N GLU A 64 5.39 -5.89 16.91
CA GLU A 64 5.38 -5.48 15.49
C GLU A 64 4.20 -6.10 14.73
N ILE A 65 3.91 -7.37 14.96
CA ILE A 65 2.72 -8.04 14.39
C ILE A 65 1.44 -7.37 14.90
N LEU A 66 1.34 -7.07 16.21
CA LEU A 66 0.20 -6.37 16.76
C LEU A 66 0.04 -4.95 16.18
N ALA A 67 1.16 -4.23 15.98
CA ALA A 67 1.14 -2.92 15.33
C ALA A 67 0.71 -2.99 13.86
N LEU A 68 1.15 -4.02 13.13
CA LEU A 68 0.71 -4.28 11.76
C LEU A 68 -0.80 -4.58 11.70
N LEU A 69 -1.30 -5.45 12.58
CA LEU A 69 -2.73 -5.74 12.69
C LEU A 69 -3.55 -4.51 13.08
N PHE A 70 -3.02 -3.66 13.98
CA PHE A 70 -3.63 -2.40 14.34
C PHE A 70 -3.73 -1.45 13.13
N GLY A 71 -2.67 -1.35 12.31
CA GLY A 71 -2.70 -0.60 11.06
C GLY A 71 -3.77 -1.10 10.09
N VAL A 72 -3.90 -2.43 9.93
CA VAL A 72 -4.97 -3.03 9.10
C VAL A 72 -6.35 -2.71 9.67
N ALA A 73 -6.55 -2.82 10.99
CA ALA A 73 -7.81 -2.49 11.63
C ALA A 73 -8.21 -1.02 11.41
N MET A 74 -7.25 -0.10 11.49
CA MET A 74 -7.46 1.32 11.16
C MET A 74 -7.90 1.52 9.71
N MET A 75 -7.26 0.83 8.74
CA MET A 75 -7.65 0.91 7.33
C MET A 75 -9.07 0.37 7.08
N VAL A 76 -9.45 -0.72 7.76
CA VAL A 76 -10.82 -1.27 7.68
C VAL A 76 -11.83 -0.29 8.27
N LEU A 77 -11.52 0.32 9.41
CA LEU A 77 -12.41 1.34 10.00
C LEU A 77 -12.61 2.51 9.03
N ILE A 78 -11.53 3.03 8.44
CA ILE A 78 -11.64 4.12 7.46
C ILE A 78 -12.52 3.69 6.28
N ALA A 79 -12.33 2.49 5.74
CA ALA A 79 -13.11 1.98 4.62
C ALA A 79 -14.61 1.78 4.92
N GLU A 80 -14.99 1.57 6.18
CA GLU A 80 -16.40 1.52 6.61
C GLU A 80 -17.03 2.92 6.78
N TYR A 81 -16.21 3.96 6.99
CA TYR A 81 -16.65 5.35 7.17
C TYR A 81 -16.53 6.21 5.91
N GLU A 82 -15.79 5.78 4.89
CA GLU A 82 -15.74 6.36 3.53
C GLU A 82 -16.93 5.92 2.67
#